data_AF-W1YPD3-F1
#
_entry.id   AF-W1YPD3-F1
#
_cell.length_a   1.000
_cell.length_b   1.000
_cell.length_c   1.000
_cell.angle_alpha   90.00
_cell.angle_beta   90.00
_cell.angle_gamma   90.00
#
_symmetry.space_group_name_H-M   'P 1'
#
loop_
_entity.id
_entity.type
_entity.pdbx_description
1 polymer ?
#
loop_
_entity_poly.entity_id
_entity_poly.type
_entity_poly.pdbx_seq_one_letter_code
_entity_poly.pdbx_strand_id
1 'polypeptide(L)' 'TEEKSKLIAQVVDEIVDGKWDDEFPLTVFQTGSGTQTNMNVNEVIAHRAKQLDESNPLHPNDDVNRGQS' A
#
# COMPACT_ATOMS: atom_id res chain seq x y z
N THR A 1 -0.44 13.89 6.34
CA THR A 1 -1.26 15.10 6.12
C THR A 1 -2.64 14.67 5.65
N GLU A 2 -3.63 15.56 5.62
CA GLU A 2 -4.96 15.22 5.11
C GLU A 2 -4.90 14.71 3.66
N GLU A 3 -4.09 15.36 2.81
CA GLU A 3 -3.85 14.95 1.42
C GLU A 3 -3.26 13.54 1.31
N LYS A 4 -2.25 13.19 2.11
CA LYS A 4 -1.71 11.82 2.14
C LYS A 4 -2.77 10.80 2.58
N SER A 5 -3.60 11.15 3.56
CA SER A 5 -4.67 10.27 4.03
C SER A 5 -5.73 10.01 2.95
N LYS A 6 -6.10 11.04 2.17
CA LYS A 6 -7.04 10.90 1.05
C LYS A 6 -6.48 10.00 -0.04
N LEU A 7 -5.20 10.18 -0.39
CA LEU A 7 -4.52 9.32 -1.37
C LEU A 7 -4.48 7.86 -0.91
N ILE A 8 -4.12 7.60 0.36
CA ILE A 8 -4.14 6.23 0.90
C ILE A 8 -5.54 5.63 0.82
N ALA A 9 -6.56 6.35 1.27
CA ALA A 9 -7.95 5.87 1.25
C ALA A 9 -8.42 5.55 -0.17
N GLN A 10 -8.17 6.44 -1.13
CA GLN A 10 -8.52 6.23 -2.53
C GLN A 10 -7.87 4.97 -3.12
N VAL A 11 -6.58 4.76 -2.85
CA VAL A 11 -5.87 3.57 -3.35
C VAL A 11 -6.36 2.29 -2.67
N VAL A 12 -6.66 2.35 -1.37
CA VAL A 12 -7.25 1.21 -0.66
C VAL A 12 -8.61 0.84 -1.24
N ASP A 13 -9.46 1.81 -1.57
CA ASP A 13 -10.74 1.55 -2.24
C ASP A 13 -10.53 0.85 -3.60
N GLU A 14 -9.52 1.26 -4.39
CA GLU A 14 -9.18 0.57 -5.65
C GLU A 14 -8.72 -0.88 -5.44
N ILE A 15 -7.97 -1.16 -4.37
CA ILE A 15 -7.54 -2.51 -4.01
C ILE A 15 -8.74 -3.36 -3.58
N VAL A 16 -9.63 -2.81 -2.75
CA VAL A 16 -10.86 -3.51 -2.30
C VAL A 16 -11.80 -3.81 -3.48
N ASP A 17 -11.83 -2.94 -4.49
CA ASP A 17 -12.55 -3.17 -5.76
C ASP A 17 -11.92 -4.26 -6.66
N GLY A 18 -10.77 -4.82 -6.28
CA GLY A 18 -10.07 -5.86 -7.04
C GLY A 18 -9.34 -5.36 -8.28
N LYS A 19 -9.04 -4.05 -8.38
CA LYS A 19 -8.40 -3.47 -9.57
C LYS A 19 -6.91 -3.84 -9.71
N TRP A 20 -6.28 -4.28 -8.61
CA TRP A 20 -4.83 -4.48 -8.50
C TRP A 20 -4.47 -5.88 -7.98
N ASP A 21 -5.35 -6.87 -8.15
CA ASP A 21 -5.14 -8.23 -7.64
C ASP A 21 -3.83 -8.87 -8.15
N ASP A 22 -3.41 -8.53 -9.38
CA ASP A 22 -2.16 -9.00 -9.99
C ASP A 22 -0.89 -8.46 -9.31
N GLU A 23 -0.99 -7.41 -8.49
CA GLU A 23 0.14 -6.80 -7.78
C GLU A 23 0.48 -7.51 -6.45
N PHE A 24 -0.26 -8.58 -6.11
CA PHE A 24 -0.09 -9.38 -4.89
C PHE A 24 0.35 -10.83 -5.18
N PRO A 25 1.54 -11.07 -5.78
CA PRO A 25 1.96 -12.40 -6.23
C PRO A 25 2.44 -13.32 -5.09
N LEU A 26 2.48 -12.84 -3.84
CA LEU A 26 3.07 -13.57 -2.73
C LEU A 26 2.21 -14.79 -2.35
N THR A 27 2.89 -15.91 -2.14
CA THR A 27 2.22 -17.15 -1.72
C THR A 27 2.10 -17.23 -0.19
N VAL A 28 1.30 -18.19 0.28
CA VAL A 28 1.20 -18.51 1.71
C VAL A 28 2.52 -18.96 2.33
N PHE A 29 3.47 -19.44 1.53
CA PHE A 29 4.79 -19.91 1.98
C PHE A 29 5.79 -18.75 2.09
N GLN A 30 5.52 -17.84 3.02
CA GLN A 30 6.36 -16.69 3.35
C GLN A 30 6.84 -16.76 4.81
N THR A 31 7.44 -15.68 5.33
CA THR A 31 7.80 -15.61 6.76
C THR A 31 6.55 -15.81 7.63
N GLY A 32 6.67 -16.54 8.74
CA GLY A 32 5.53 -16.87 9.60
C GLY A 32 4.81 -15.66 10.23
N SER A 33 5.44 -14.48 10.19
CA SER A 33 4.85 -13.21 10.62
C SER A 33 3.94 -12.55 9.57
N GLY A 34 3.95 -13.01 8.31
CA GLY A 34 3.23 -12.34 7.21
C GLY A 34 3.81 -10.98 6.81
N THR A 35 5.01 -10.62 7.29
CA THR A 35 5.64 -9.31 7.05
C THR A 35 5.82 -9.01 5.57
N GLN A 36 6.07 -10.02 4.73
CA GLN A 36 6.22 -9.83 3.29
C GLN A 36 4.90 -9.37 2.65
N THR A 37 3.77 -9.96 3.02
CA THR A 37 2.45 -9.52 2.57
C THR A 37 2.12 -8.12 3.08
N ASN A 38 2.43 -7.81 4.34
CA ASN A 38 2.24 -6.46 4.89
C ASN A 38 3.02 -5.41 4.07
N MET A 39 4.30 -5.68 3.82
CA MET A 39 5.14 -4.77 3.02
C MET A 39 4.67 -4.66 1.57
N ASN A 40 4.23 -5.76 0.96
CA ASN A 40 3.72 -5.74 -0.41
C ASN A 40 2.49 -4.84 -0.54
N VAL A 41 1.54 -4.89 0.41
CA VAL A 41 0.40 -3.94 0.46
C VAL A 41 0.88 -2.50 0.61
N ASN A 42 1.81 -2.24 1.53
CA ASN A 42 2.34 -0.90 1.76
C ASN A 42 3.04 -0.33 0.50
N GLU A 43 3.77 -1.16 -0.23
CA GLU A 43 4.47 -0.79 -1.47
C GLU A 43 3.49 -0.51 -2.61
N VAL A 44 2.46 -1.36 -2.80
CA VAL A 44 1.42 -1.14 -3.80
C VAL A 44 0.69 0.18 -3.53
N ILE A 45 0.31 0.45 -2.28
CA ILE A 45 -0.35 1.70 -1.89
C ILE A 45 0.55 2.90 -2.22
N ALA A 46 1.81 2.86 -1.81
CA ALA A 46 2.75 3.96 -2.03
C ALA A 46 3.03 4.21 -3.51
N HIS A 47 3.21 3.15 -4.31
CA HIS A 47 3.48 3.26 -5.73
C HIS A 47 2.26 3.81 -6.48
N ARG A 48 1.07 3.26 -6.19
CA ARG A 48 -0.16 3.69 -6.86
C ARG A 48 -0.53 5.14 -6.48
N ALA A 49 -0.33 5.53 -5.22
CA ALA A 49 -0.50 6.92 -4.81
C ALA A 49 0.42 7.88 -5.57
N LYS A 50 1.68 7.49 -5.84
CA LYS A 50 2.62 8.28 -6.65
C LYS A 50 2.15 8.46 -8.10
N GLN A 51 1.46 7.46 -8.67
CA GLN A 51 0.88 7.58 -10.03
C GLN A 51 -0.34 8.51 -10.07
N LEU A 52 -1.07 8.64 -8.96
CA LEU A 52 -2.21 9.54 -8.83
C LEU A 52 -1.77 10.99 -8.58
N ASP A 53 -0.75 11.18 -7.74
CA ASP A 53 -0.18 12.47 -7.41
C ASP A 53 1.33 12.38 -7.17
N GLU A 54 2.10 12.71 -8.20
CA GLU A 54 3.56 12.71 -8.13
C GLU A 54 4.11 13.78 -7.16
N SER A 55 3.32 14.81 -6.85
CA SER A 55 3.74 15.91 -5.99
C SER A 55 3.70 15.57 -4.50
N ASN A 56 3.01 14.49 -4.11
CA ASN A 56 2.85 14.07 -2.73
C ASN A 56 3.22 12.59 -2.53
N PRO A 57 4.52 12.24 -2.65
CA PRO A 57 4.97 10.86 -2.53
C PRO A 57 4.71 10.30 -1.12
N LEU A 58 4.21 9.07 -1.08
CA LEU A 58 4.05 8.29 0.15
C LEU A 58 5.25 7.37 0.37
N HIS A 59 5.74 7.29 1.60
CA HIS A 59 6.71 6.28 2.00
C HIS A 59 5.98 5.06 2.59
N PRO A 60 6.28 3.82 2.12
CA PRO A 60 5.58 2.62 2.59
C PRO A 60 5.57 2.45 4.11
N ASN A 61 6.68 2.79 4.78
CA ASN A 61 6.78 2.63 6.24
C ASN A 61 6.36 3.87 7.03
N ASP A 62 6.76 5.07 6.60
CA ASP A 62 6.56 6.30 7.39
C ASP A 62 5.16 6.89 7.22
N ASP A 63 4.49 6.60 6.11
CA ASP A 63 3.15 7.08 5.81
C ASP A 63 2.11 5.96 5.86
N VAL A 64 2.32 4.84 5.16
CA VAL A 64 1.31 3.77 5.04
C VAL A 64 1.30 2.87 6.28
N ASN A 65 2.45 2.31 6.66
CA ASN A 65 2.61 1.44 7.83
C ASN A 65 2.78 2.21 9.16
N ARG A 66 2.41 3.50 9.21
CA ARG A 66 2.73 4.36 10.34
C ARG A 66 2.01 3.91 11.61
N GLY A 67 2.78 3.46 12.61
CA GLY A 67 2.23 2.99 13.88
C GLY A 67 1.63 1.58 13.83
N GLN A 68 1.95 0.82 12.78
CA GLN A 68 1.53 -0.57 12.60
C GLN A 68 2.72 -1.53 12.75
N SER A 69 2.44 -2.80 13.02
CA SER A 69 3.44 -3.89 13.13
C SER A 69 2.94 -5.17 12.51
#